data_AF-A0A6P0NPH7-F1
#
_entry.id   AF-A0A6P0NPH7-F1
#
_cell.length_a   1.000
_cell.length_b   1.000
_cell.length_c   1.000
_cell.angle_alpha   90.00
_cell.angle_beta   90.00
_cell.angle_gamma   90.00
#
_symmetry.space_group_name_H-M   'P 1'
#
loop_
_entity.id
_entity.type
_entity.pdbx_description
1 polymer ?
#
loop_
_entity_poly.entity_id
_entity_poly.type
_entity_poly.pdbx_seq_one_letter_code
_entity_poly.pdbx_strand_id
1 'polypeptide(L)'
;MTDTDDIQVSLKDELSRREYLAAINVQLKIDIDTKIPIIYLYGHDEIKDPISRAAVFKDVEEAKRKAKREVGVKSEPDLINQEEGIRIFVPDLAVGETYWIVFELAIPEPNNLNSIGEATVQYVDTFKRKNQKHQLT
;
A
#
# COMPACT_ATOMS: atom_id res chain seq x y z
N MET A 1 24.81 18.71 22.43
CA MET A 1 23.42 19.22 22.34
C MET A 1 22.76 18.52 21.17
N THR A 2 21.44 18.32 21.27
CA THR A 2 20.49 17.57 20.41
C THR A 2 20.43 16.05 20.62
N ASP A 3 19.46 15.65 21.44
CA ASP A 3 18.88 14.30 21.50
C ASP A 3 17.40 14.44 21.90
N THR A 4 17.11 15.31 22.88
CA THR A 4 15.74 15.56 23.36
C THR A 4 14.90 16.45 22.42
N ASP A 5 15.51 17.47 21.80
CA ASP A 5 14.79 18.38 20.88
C ASP A 5 14.39 17.67 19.58
N ASP A 6 15.23 16.77 19.06
CA ASP A 6 14.94 15.98 17.86
C ASP A 6 13.83 14.94 18.12
N ILE A 7 13.81 14.35 19.31
CA ILE A 7 12.73 13.46 19.75
C ILE A 7 11.40 14.23 19.86
N GLN A 8 11.42 15.46 20.39
CA GLN A 8 10.21 16.28 20.48
C GLN A 8 9.65 16.67 19.10
N VAL A 9 10.51 17.01 18.14
CA VAL A 9 10.10 17.31 16.76
C VAL A 9 9.52 16.06 16.09
N SER A 10 10.21 14.92 16.18
CA SER A 10 9.75 13.63 15.63
C SER A 10 8.40 13.19 16.22
N LEU A 11 8.24 13.29 17.55
CA LEU A 11 6.97 12.97 18.22
C LEU A 11 5.85 13.94 17.82
N LYS A 12 6.16 15.23 17.65
CA LYS A 12 5.18 16.22 17.22
C LYS A 12 4.75 16.00 15.78
N ASP A 13 5.67 15.59 14.91
CA ASP A 13 5.37 15.23 13.53
C ASP A 13 4.56 13.92 13.46
N GLU A 14 4.88 12.89 14.27
CA GLU A 14 4.06 11.67 14.39
C GLU A 14 2.64 11.95 14.92
N LEU A 15 2.52 12.82 15.93
CA LEU A 15 1.22 13.21 16.49
C LEU A 15 0.40 14.00 15.47
N SER A 16 1.04 14.94 14.76
CA SER A 16 0.40 15.69 13.68
C SER A 16 -0.01 14.76 12.54
N ARG A 17 0.80 13.78 12.19
CA ARG A 17 0.52 12.78 11.15
C ARG A 17 -0.74 11.97 11.46
N ARG A 18 -0.96 11.61 12.74
CA ARG A 18 -2.19 10.90 13.17
C ARG A 18 -3.45 11.77 13.05
N GLU A 19 -3.34 13.08 13.23
CA GLU A 19 -4.49 14.00 13.11
C GLU A 19 -4.96 14.17 11.65
N TYR A 20 -4.11 13.85 10.66
CA TYR A 20 -4.40 14.07 9.23
C TYR A 20 -4.20 12.82 8.36
N LEU A 21 -4.40 11.62 8.89
CA LEU A 21 -4.43 10.42 8.06
C LEU A 21 -5.54 10.54 7.02
N ALA A 22 -5.18 10.42 5.74
CA ALA A 22 -6.06 10.51 4.59
C ALA A 22 -6.51 9.13 4.08
N ALA A 23 -5.59 8.16 4.14
CA ALA A 23 -5.85 6.79 3.72
C ALA A 23 -5.25 5.82 4.74
N ILE A 24 -6.04 4.82 5.14
CA ILE A 24 -5.59 3.76 6.03
C ILE A 24 -5.88 2.39 5.42
N ASN A 25 -5.13 1.38 5.85
CA ASN A 25 -5.21 0.02 5.29
C ASN A 25 -5.05 0.02 3.76
N VAL A 26 -3.99 0.67 3.28
CA VAL A 26 -3.73 0.81 1.84
C VAL A 26 -3.12 -0.49 1.32
N GLN A 27 -3.79 -1.11 0.37
CA GLN A 27 -3.40 -2.39 -0.22
C GLN A 27 -3.34 -2.24 -1.75
N LEU A 28 -2.29 -2.80 -2.35
CA LEU A 28 -2.15 -2.86 -3.80
C LEU A 28 -1.97 -4.30 -4.26
N LYS A 29 -2.64 -4.61 -5.38
CA LYS A 29 -2.40 -5.80 -6.19
C LYS A 29 -2.02 -5.36 -7.59
N ILE A 30 -0.92 -5.90 -8.09
CA ILE A 30 -0.36 -5.57 -9.40
C ILE A 30 -0.19 -6.86 -10.20
N ASP A 31 -0.89 -6.95 -11.32
CA ASP A 31 -0.83 -8.07 -12.24
C ASP A 31 -0.12 -7.62 -13.52
N ILE A 32 1.10 -8.06 -13.75
CA ILE A 32 1.85 -7.78 -14.98
C ILE A 32 1.71 -9.00 -15.90
N ASP A 33 1.56 -8.77 -17.22
CA ASP A 33 1.49 -9.86 -18.18
C ASP A 33 2.70 -10.80 -18.00
N THR A 34 2.42 -12.09 -17.81
CA THR A 34 3.42 -13.15 -17.58
C THR A 34 4.53 -13.22 -18.64
N LYS A 35 4.30 -12.66 -19.83
CA LYS A 35 5.29 -12.56 -20.92
C LYS A 35 6.28 -11.42 -20.74
N ILE A 36 6.07 -10.53 -19.78
CA ILE A 36 6.91 -9.36 -19.49
C ILE A 36 7.73 -9.67 -18.25
N PRO A 37 9.04 -9.98 -18.40
CA PRO A 37 9.92 -10.12 -17.26
C PRO A 37 10.03 -8.82 -16.47
N ILE A 38 9.90 -8.94 -15.15
CA ILE A 38 10.16 -7.86 -14.21
C ILE A 38 11.64 -7.92 -13.86
N ILE A 39 12.39 -6.89 -14.23
CA ILE A 39 13.82 -6.77 -13.96
C ILE A 39 14.02 -6.30 -12.53
N TYR A 40 13.35 -5.21 -12.15
CA TYR A 40 13.39 -4.67 -10.80
C TYR A 40 12.02 -4.16 -10.35
N LEU A 41 11.79 -4.27 -9.04
CA LEU A 41 10.70 -3.64 -8.30
C LEU A 41 11.31 -2.79 -7.19
N TYR A 42 11.07 -1.49 -7.25
CA TYR A 42 11.43 -0.55 -6.20
C TYR A 42 10.15 -0.13 -5.47
N GLY A 43 10.08 -0.47 -4.19
CA GLY A 43 8.98 -0.15 -3.27
C GLY A 43 9.37 -0.59 -1.87
N HIS A 44 8.51 -0.32 -0.89
CA HIS A 44 8.66 -0.92 0.45
C HIS A 44 8.37 -2.42 0.34
N ASP A 45 9.19 -3.22 1.03
CA ASP A 45 9.37 -4.66 0.85
C ASP A 45 8.18 -5.45 0.28
N GLU A 46 8.43 -6.12 -0.85
CA GLU A 46 7.49 -7.05 -1.45
C GLU A 46 7.22 -8.22 -0.49
N ILE A 47 5.96 -8.64 -0.40
CA ILE A 47 5.54 -9.74 0.49
C ILE A 47 5.92 -11.11 -0.14
N LYS A 48 7.22 -11.37 -0.24
CA LYS A 48 7.78 -12.62 -0.80
C LYS A 48 8.17 -13.64 0.27
N ASP A 49 8.58 -13.19 1.46
CA ASP A 49 9.01 -14.05 2.56
C ASP A 49 7.81 -14.49 3.44
N PRO A 50 7.66 -15.79 3.78
CA PRO A 50 6.63 -16.29 4.69
C PRO A 50 6.54 -15.56 6.04
N ILE A 51 7.67 -15.12 6.60
CA ILE A 51 7.74 -14.40 7.88
C ILE A 51 7.23 -12.96 7.69
N SER A 52 7.69 -12.28 6.64
CA SER A 52 7.21 -10.95 6.27
C SER A 52 5.71 -10.96 5.95
N ARG A 53 5.21 -12.04 5.35
CA ARG A 53 3.78 -12.24 5.09
C ARG A 53 2.95 -12.30 6.38
N ALA A 54 3.42 -13.03 7.39
CA ALA A 54 2.72 -13.11 8.67
C ALA A 54 2.67 -11.77 9.41
N ALA A 55 3.78 -11.00 9.36
CA ALA A 55 3.83 -9.64 9.89
C ALA A 55 2.83 -8.72 9.19
N VAL A 56 2.80 -8.75 7.85
CA VAL A 56 1.87 -7.93 7.07
C VAL A 56 0.41 -8.28 7.34
N PHE A 57 0.05 -9.56 7.48
CA PHE A 57 -1.33 -9.91 7.84
C PHE A 57 -1.73 -9.36 9.21
N LYS A 58 -0.80 -9.34 10.17
CA LYS A 58 -1.05 -8.72 11.48
C LYS A 58 -1.25 -7.21 11.34
N ASP A 59 -0.42 -6.55 10.54
CA ASP A 59 -0.52 -5.10 10.31
C ASP A 59 -1.82 -4.73 9.60
N VAL A 60 -2.27 -5.55 8.64
CA VAL A 60 -3.59 -5.40 8.01
C VAL A 60 -4.70 -5.53 9.02
N GLU A 61 -4.71 -6.57 9.85
CA GLU A 61 -5.74 -6.73 10.88
C GLU A 61 -5.75 -5.56 11.89
N GLU A 62 -4.58 -5.04 12.25
CA GLU A 62 -4.47 -3.84 13.06
C GLU A 62 -5.06 -2.60 12.35
N ALA A 63 -4.73 -2.40 11.07
CA ALA A 63 -5.26 -1.30 10.27
C ALA A 63 -6.78 -1.41 10.10
N LYS A 64 -7.35 -2.62 9.93
CA LYS A 64 -8.80 -2.83 9.92
C LYS A 64 -9.45 -2.48 11.25
N ARG A 65 -8.85 -2.92 12.37
CA ARG A 65 -9.34 -2.58 13.71
C ARG A 65 -9.29 -1.08 13.96
N LYS A 66 -8.21 -0.42 13.53
CA LYS A 66 -8.03 1.02 13.57
C LYS A 66 -9.11 1.73 12.75
N ALA A 67 -9.34 1.32 11.49
CA ALA A 67 -10.37 1.87 10.64
C ALA A 67 -11.77 1.78 11.25
N LYS A 68 -12.12 0.61 11.80
CA LYS A 68 -13.40 0.43 12.47
C LYS A 68 -13.53 1.30 13.72
N ARG A 69 -12.46 1.44 14.51
CA ARG A 69 -12.46 2.21 15.77
C ARG A 69 -12.51 3.72 15.52
N GLU A 70 -11.74 4.22 14.55
CA GLU A 70 -11.48 5.65 14.37
C GLU A 70 -12.41 6.29 13.33
N VAL A 71 -12.76 5.56 12.25
CA VAL A 71 -13.61 6.09 11.17
C VAL A 71 -14.92 5.31 10.99
N GLY A 72 -15.15 4.26 11.77
CA GLY A 72 -16.39 3.47 11.73
C GLY A 72 -16.54 2.56 10.52
N VAL A 73 -15.49 2.43 9.70
CA VAL A 73 -15.52 1.66 8.45
C VAL A 73 -15.13 0.21 8.71
N LYS A 74 -15.97 -0.72 8.26
CA LYS A 74 -15.59 -2.13 8.18
C LYS A 74 -14.86 -2.36 6.86
N SER A 75 -13.71 -3.00 6.94
CA SER A 75 -12.88 -3.29 5.77
C SER A 75 -13.53 -4.32 4.87
N GLU A 76 -13.35 -4.11 3.57
CA GLU A 76 -13.69 -5.06 2.51
C GLU A 76 -12.70 -6.24 2.48
N PRO A 77 -13.00 -7.31 1.70
CA PRO A 77 -12.05 -8.40 1.49
C PRO A 77 -10.68 -7.88 1.03
N ASP A 78 -9.61 -8.37 1.63
CA ASP A 78 -8.26 -7.86 1.36
C ASP A 78 -7.74 -8.31 -0.01
N LEU A 79 -7.08 -7.39 -0.70
CA LEU A 79 -6.33 -7.69 -1.91
C LEU A 79 -5.10 -8.55 -1.59
N ILE A 80 -4.48 -8.35 -0.43
CA ILE A 80 -3.26 -9.07 -0.05
C ILE A 80 -3.50 -10.57 0.22
N ASN A 81 -4.75 -10.99 0.44
CA ASN A 81 -5.10 -12.41 0.63
C ASN A 81 -5.22 -13.18 -0.70
N GLN A 82 -5.26 -12.48 -1.84
CA GLN A 82 -5.30 -13.14 -3.15
C GLN A 82 -3.96 -13.84 -3.39
N GLU A 83 -3.93 -14.98 -4.08
CA GLU A 83 -2.69 -15.73 -4.27
C GLU A 83 -1.85 -15.25 -5.46
N GLU A 84 -2.52 -14.69 -6.46
CA GLU A 84 -1.95 -14.22 -7.72
C GLU A 84 -1.53 -12.75 -7.65
N GLY A 85 -0.59 -12.38 -8.53
CA GLY A 85 -0.07 -11.02 -8.64
C GLY A 85 0.87 -10.61 -7.50
N ILE A 86 1.48 -9.44 -7.69
CA ILE A 86 2.33 -8.78 -6.72
C ILE A 86 1.44 -8.06 -5.72
N ARG A 87 1.65 -8.31 -4.43
CA ARG A 87 0.83 -7.76 -3.35
C ARG A 87 1.71 -6.90 -2.45
N ILE A 88 1.28 -5.67 -2.24
CA ILE A 88 2.01 -4.68 -1.47
C ILE A 88 1.05 -4.10 -0.43
N PHE A 89 1.46 -4.15 0.83
CA PHE A 89 0.79 -3.41 1.89
C PHE A 89 1.55 -2.10 2.12
N VAL A 90 0.83 -1.00 1.96
CA VAL A 90 1.41 0.34 2.03
C VAL A 90 1.09 0.93 3.40
N PRO A 91 2.05 1.64 4.02
CA PRO A 91 1.78 2.36 5.27
C PRO A 91 0.58 3.30 5.12
N ASP A 92 -0.15 3.52 6.22
CA ASP A 92 -1.19 4.56 6.26
C ASP A 92 -0.61 5.90 5.77
N LEU A 93 -1.36 6.61 4.93
CA LEU A 93 -0.92 7.86 4.31
C LEU A 93 -1.64 9.06 4.91
N ALA A 94 -0.87 10.07 5.33
CA ALA A 94 -1.37 11.39 5.70
C ALA A 94 -1.61 12.28 4.48
N VAL A 95 -2.34 13.39 4.68
CA VAL A 95 -2.55 14.39 3.62
C VAL A 95 -1.20 14.89 3.09
N GLY A 96 -1.03 14.83 1.78
CA GLY A 96 0.19 15.26 1.09
C GLY A 96 1.30 14.21 1.02
N GLU A 97 1.15 13.07 1.72
CA GLU A 97 2.07 11.95 1.56
C GLU A 97 1.81 11.22 0.24
N THR A 98 2.88 10.71 -0.37
CA THR A 98 2.82 9.92 -1.60
C THR A 98 3.71 8.71 -1.46
N TYR A 99 3.20 7.55 -1.86
CA TYR A 99 3.94 6.31 -1.91
C TYR A 99 4.22 5.93 -3.37
N TRP A 100 5.49 5.68 -3.69
CA TRP A 100 5.93 5.38 -5.05
C TRP A 100 6.29 3.91 -5.18
N ILE A 101 5.83 3.30 -6.28
CA ILE A 101 6.24 1.98 -6.72
C ILE A 101 6.76 2.13 -8.14
N VAL A 102 7.96 1.62 -8.40
CA VAL A 102 8.61 1.72 -9.71
C VAL A 102 8.99 0.33 -10.18
N PHE A 103 8.65 0.03 -11.43
CA PHE A 103 9.01 -1.22 -12.10
C PHE A 103 10.00 -0.94 -13.22
N GLU A 104 11.00 -1.79 -13.33
CA GLU A 104 11.81 -1.92 -14.55
C GLU A 104 11.40 -3.21 -15.25
N LEU A 105 10.96 -3.11 -16.51
CA LEU A 105 10.34 -4.20 -17.26
C LEU A 105 11.07 -4.44 -18.57
N ALA A 106 11.23 -5.73 -18.93
CA ALA A 106 11.74 -6.12 -20.25
C ALA A 106 10.56 -6.35 -21.21
N ILE A 107 10.19 -5.35 -22.00
CA ILE A 107 9.08 -5.51 -22.95
C ILE A 107 9.54 -6.34 -24.16
N PRO A 108 8.85 -7.47 -24.49
CA PRO A 108 9.24 -8.34 -25.59
C PRO A 108 8.88 -7.75 -26.96
N GLU A 109 9.84 -7.76 -27.89
CA GLU A 109 9.63 -7.42 -29.30
C GLU A 109 8.93 -8.57 -30.08
N PRO A 110 8.04 -8.27 -31.05
CA PRO A 110 7.50 -6.95 -31.39
C PRO A 110 6.38 -6.52 -30.43
N ASN A 111 6.37 -5.24 -30.05
CA ASN A 111 5.47 -4.62 -29.06
C ASN A 111 3.98 -4.58 -29.45
N ASN A 112 3.34 -5.73 -29.64
CA ASN A 112 1.90 -5.85 -29.89
C ASN A 112 1.07 -5.98 -28.59
N LEU A 113 1.57 -5.47 -27.47
CA LEU A 113 0.87 -5.49 -26.19
C LEU A 113 -0.05 -4.27 -26.09
N ASN A 114 -1.36 -4.52 -25.95
CA ASN A 114 -2.35 -3.46 -25.74
C ASN A 114 -2.32 -2.92 -24.30
N SER A 115 -1.78 -3.68 -23.34
CA SER A 115 -1.53 -3.27 -21.96
C SER A 115 -0.37 -4.10 -21.39
N ILE A 116 0.34 -3.54 -20.42
CA ILE A 116 1.45 -4.17 -19.69
C ILE A 116 0.91 -4.98 -18.50
N GLY A 117 -0.26 -4.60 -17.96
CA GLY A 117 -0.81 -5.17 -16.74
C GLY A 117 -1.89 -4.31 -16.11
N GLU A 118 -2.29 -4.68 -14.90
CA GLU A 118 -3.34 -4.03 -14.14
C GLU A 118 -2.91 -3.70 -12.70
N ALA A 119 -3.14 -2.45 -12.34
CA ALA A 119 -3.14 -1.81 -11.03
C ALA A 119 -4.44 -1.91 -10.22
N THR A 120 -4.60 -2.72 -9.17
CA THR A 120 -5.72 -2.52 -8.23
C THR A 120 -5.23 -1.95 -6.90
N VAL A 121 -5.82 -0.83 -6.46
CA VAL A 121 -5.60 -0.23 -5.13
C VAL A 121 -6.89 -0.23 -4.32
N GLN A 122 -6.78 -0.61 -3.04
CA GLN A 122 -7.87 -0.58 -2.07
C GLN A 122 -7.41 0.11 -0.79
N TYR A 123 -8.24 0.97 -0.22
CA TYR A 123 -7.95 1.66 1.03
C TYR A 123 -9.22 2.16 1.69
N VAL A 124 -9.13 2.59 2.95
CA VAL A 124 -10.19 3.34 3.62
C VAL A 124 -9.89 4.82 3.52
N ASP A 125 -10.80 5.57 2.89
CA ASP A 125 -10.76 7.04 2.84
C ASP A 125 -11.33 7.58 4.16
N THR A 126 -10.49 8.23 4.95
CA THR A 126 -10.84 8.71 6.30
C THR A 126 -11.79 9.90 6.27
N PHE A 127 -11.70 10.74 5.24
CA PHE A 127 -12.55 11.92 5.04
C PHE A 127 -13.94 11.51 4.60
N LYS A 128 -14.04 10.59 3.63
CA LYS A 128 -15.32 10.08 3.15
C LYS A 128 -15.90 8.97 4.04
N ARG A 129 -15.10 8.42 4.96
CA ARG A 129 -15.44 7.30 5.85
C ARG A 129 -16.04 6.11 5.09
N LYS A 130 -15.34 5.68 4.05
CA LYS A 130 -15.73 4.50 3.25
C LYS A 130 -14.51 3.84 2.62
N ASN A 131 -14.64 2.55 2.29
CA ASN A 131 -13.68 1.87 1.44
C ASN A 131 -13.68 2.52 0.04
N GLN A 132 -12.49 2.68 -0.53
CA GLN A 132 -12.27 2.99 -1.92
C GLN A 132 -11.54 1.81 -2.58
N LYS A 133 -11.90 1.55 -3.82
CA LYS A 133 -11.22 0.58 -4.67
C LYS A 133 -11.14 1.15 -6.08
N HIS A 134 -9.94 1.17 -6.63
CA HIS A 134 -9.68 1.67 -7.98
C HIS A 134 -8.84 0.67 -8.76
N GLN A 135 -9.15 0.56 -10.04
CA GLN A 135 -8.46 -0.28 -11.01
C GLN A 135 -7.83 0.66 -12.06
N LEU A 136 -6.58 0.39 -12.40
CA LEU A 136 -5.73 1.15 -13.32
C LEU A 136 -5.19 0.16 -14.36
N THR A 137 -5.21 0.52 -15.64
CA THR A 137 -4.85 -0.35 -16.78
C THR A 137 -3.93 0.36 -17.74
#